data_AF-A0A3D4DPI1-F1
#
_entry.id   AF-A0A3D4DPI1-F1
#
_cell.length_a   1.000
_cell.length_b   1.000
_cell.length_c   1.000
_cell.angle_alpha   90.00
_cell.angle_beta   90.00
_cell.angle_gamma   90.00
#
_symmetry.space_group_name_H-M   'P 1'
#
loop_
_entity.id
_entity.type
_entity.pdbx_description
1 polymer ?
#
loop_
_entity_poly.entity_id
_entity_poly.type
_entity_poly.pdbx_seq_one_letter_code
_entity_poly.pdbx_strand_id
1 'polypeptide(L)'
;VVAAMPSAALAERITDYAPFVYDTEAATVLYLEGDINSQTDFRLGRALHAFPEVETLVLSSRGGTVYDGLSMSTTIREYGLKTHIPADGECYSACAYMFFAGVERGSEGKLGVHRLAGLGDDITFGQEVLSEVFASLYSYGVPFEIVLKMLQTPPERMFIYQPQELAALNLLGPVGANPTPQPAPQSAGAIADALLASDPGAFIAFLDKRGSAPELTTDQVGDPMIVFTEEGEAEYLLFYDCTDNADCLAVQFYAGYQLDNDVQLDVLNAWNGGLTRRFTRAFVADDGSVNLEMDIATSRDGISQRDFRDLLGLWLGRRSEFESQIGF
;
A
#
# COMPACT_ATOMS: atom_id res chain seq x y z
N VAL A 1 2.04 54.97 -23.11
CA VAL A 1 1.48 53.65 -22.77
C VAL A 1 2.46 52.99 -21.84
N VAL A 2 2.17 52.98 -20.54
CA VAL A 2 3.01 52.29 -19.55
C VAL A 2 2.61 50.83 -19.61
N ALA A 3 3.52 49.96 -20.05
CA ALA A 3 3.31 48.53 -20.03
C ALA A 3 3.30 48.06 -18.57
N ALA A 4 2.17 47.51 -18.12
CA ALA A 4 2.08 46.83 -16.83
C ALA A 4 2.95 45.57 -16.88
N MET A 5 3.89 45.43 -15.95
CA MET A 5 4.59 44.18 -15.72
C MET A 5 3.60 43.16 -15.13
N PRO A 6 3.70 41.87 -15.47
CA PRO A 6 2.88 40.85 -14.84
C PRO A 6 3.27 40.75 -13.37
N SER A 7 2.26 40.78 -12.49
CA SER A 7 2.44 40.51 -11.07
C SER A 7 3.01 39.09 -10.92
N ALA A 8 4.18 38.97 -10.28
CA ALA A 8 4.59 37.67 -9.75
C ALA A 8 3.49 37.19 -8.80
N ALA A 9 2.97 35.98 -9.04
CA ALA A 9 2.12 35.33 -8.05
C ALA A 9 2.95 35.13 -6.78
N LEU A 10 2.37 35.45 -5.62
CA LEU A 10 3.05 35.24 -4.33
C LEU A 10 3.24 33.73 -4.12
N ALA A 11 4.40 33.34 -3.59
CA ALA A 11 4.68 32.00 -3.11
C ALA A 11 3.52 31.50 -2.22
N GLU A 12 2.85 30.45 -2.67
CA GLU A 12 1.82 29.75 -1.91
C GLU A 12 2.31 28.34 -1.60
N ARG A 13 2.31 28.00 -0.30
CA ARG A 13 2.47 26.62 0.18
C ARG A 13 1.09 25.98 0.27
N ILE A 14 0.81 25.00 -0.57
CA ILE A 14 -0.46 24.27 -0.59
C ILE A 14 -0.36 23.09 0.38
N THR A 15 -1.25 23.05 1.36
CA THR A 15 -1.22 22.06 2.46
C THR A 15 -2.45 21.13 2.50
N ASP A 16 -3.31 21.17 1.46
CA ASP A 16 -4.54 20.36 1.38
C ASP A 16 -4.27 18.84 1.39
N TYR A 17 -3.02 18.44 1.13
CA TYR A 17 -2.55 17.07 1.09
C TYR A 17 -1.66 16.70 2.29
N ALA A 18 -1.69 17.46 3.38
CA ALA A 18 -0.87 17.25 4.58
C ALA A 18 -0.79 15.75 4.96
N PRO A 19 0.39 15.19 5.32
CA PRO A 19 1.65 15.88 5.60
C PRO A 19 2.43 16.30 4.36
N PHE A 20 1.87 16.14 3.15
CA PHE A 20 2.49 16.67 1.94
C PHE A 20 2.22 18.16 1.77
N VAL A 21 3.29 18.90 1.54
CA VAL A 21 3.27 20.34 1.26
C VAL A 21 3.86 20.57 -0.12
N TYR A 22 3.12 21.24 -0.97
CA TYR A 22 3.58 21.66 -2.30
C TYR A 22 3.91 23.15 -2.28
N ASP A 23 5.11 23.52 -2.71
CA ASP A 23 5.54 24.91 -2.79
C ASP A 23 5.54 25.38 -4.25
N THR A 24 4.71 26.37 -4.56
CA THR A 24 4.58 26.92 -5.92
C THR A 24 5.85 27.61 -6.43
N GLU A 25 6.80 28.00 -5.56
CA GLU A 25 8.12 28.49 -5.99
C GLU A 25 9.06 27.36 -6.41
N ALA A 26 8.85 26.16 -5.88
CA ALA A 26 9.61 24.94 -6.18
C ALA A 26 8.67 23.88 -6.77
N ALA A 27 8.00 24.23 -7.87
CA ALA A 27 6.93 23.43 -8.47
C ALA A 27 7.28 21.95 -8.76
N THR A 28 8.57 21.61 -8.93
CA THR A 28 9.01 20.22 -9.14
C THR A 28 9.24 19.44 -7.83
N VAL A 29 8.90 20.02 -6.67
CA VAL A 29 9.23 19.50 -5.34
C VAL A 29 7.97 19.35 -4.50
N LEU A 30 7.82 18.17 -3.90
CA LEU A 30 6.83 17.89 -2.87
C LEU A 30 7.56 17.61 -1.56
N TYR A 31 7.09 18.16 -0.45
CA TYR A 31 7.69 17.97 0.87
C TYR A 31 6.82 17.04 1.71
N LEU A 32 7.40 16.01 2.32
CA LEU A 32 6.79 15.26 3.41
C LEU A 32 7.26 15.88 4.73
N GLU A 33 6.33 16.53 5.44
CA GLU A 33 6.56 17.18 6.73
C GLU A 33 5.57 16.65 7.78
N GLY A 34 5.88 15.50 8.38
CA GLY A 34 5.03 14.91 9.42
C GLY A 34 5.10 13.39 9.49
N ASP A 35 4.21 12.82 10.29
CA ASP A 35 4.16 11.39 10.56
C ASP A 35 3.49 10.61 9.42
N ILE A 36 3.94 9.37 9.24
CA ILE A 36 3.39 8.42 8.28
C ILE A 36 2.26 7.62 8.94
N ASN A 37 1.05 7.73 8.42
CA ASN A 37 -0.14 7.03 8.90
C ASN A 37 -1.00 6.51 7.75
N SER A 38 -2.09 5.83 8.10
CA SER A 38 -3.02 5.12 7.17
C SER A 38 -3.69 5.99 6.11
N GLN A 39 -3.57 7.32 6.17
CA GLN A 39 -4.09 8.23 5.16
C GLN A 39 -2.99 8.80 4.25
N THR A 40 -1.72 8.59 4.60
CA THR A 40 -0.58 9.28 3.97
C THR A 40 -0.39 8.78 2.54
N ASP A 41 -0.49 7.48 2.30
CA ASP A 41 -0.35 6.91 0.96
C ASP A 41 -1.38 7.46 -0.03
N PHE A 42 -2.66 7.44 0.34
CA PHE A 42 -3.72 8.04 -0.47
C PHE A 42 -3.50 9.53 -0.73
N ARG A 43 -2.99 10.28 0.26
CA ARG A 43 -2.69 11.71 0.10
C ARG A 43 -1.50 11.96 -0.82
N LEU A 44 -0.48 11.10 -0.82
CA LEU A 44 0.64 11.17 -1.76
C LEU A 44 0.14 11.02 -3.20
N GLY A 45 -0.62 9.97 -3.49
CA GLY A 45 -1.17 9.73 -4.83
C GLY A 45 -2.04 10.89 -5.32
N ARG A 46 -2.87 11.46 -4.43
CA ARG A 46 -3.67 12.65 -4.75
C ARG A 46 -2.85 13.90 -5.00
N ALA A 47 -1.76 14.11 -4.26
CA ALA A 47 -0.85 15.24 -4.46
C ALA A 47 -0.13 15.10 -5.82
N LEU A 48 0.41 13.93 -6.13
CA LEU A 48 1.09 13.67 -7.41
C LEU A 48 0.15 13.77 -8.61
N HIS A 49 -1.11 13.39 -8.46
CA HIS A 49 -2.11 13.60 -9.51
C HIS A 49 -2.45 15.09 -9.72
N ALA A 50 -2.50 15.87 -8.65
CA ALA A 50 -2.77 17.31 -8.71
C ALA A 50 -1.57 18.13 -9.23
N PHE A 51 -0.35 17.65 -8.95
CA PHE A 51 0.91 18.29 -9.29
C PHE A 51 1.80 17.32 -10.11
N PRO A 52 1.43 17.01 -11.36
CA PRO A 52 2.12 16.02 -12.19
C PRO A 52 3.56 16.41 -12.57
N GLU A 53 3.97 17.66 -12.36
CA GLU A 53 5.32 18.18 -12.55
C GLU A 53 6.29 17.85 -11.40
N VAL A 54 5.81 17.27 -10.30
CA VAL A 54 6.66 16.87 -9.18
C VAL A 54 7.61 15.77 -9.62
N GLU A 55 8.91 16.01 -9.46
CA GLU A 55 9.97 15.04 -9.76
C GLU A 55 10.74 14.63 -8.50
N THR A 56 10.70 15.45 -7.44
CA THR A 56 11.48 15.23 -6.22
C THR A 56 10.59 15.25 -4.98
N LEU A 57 10.72 14.23 -4.16
CA LEU A 57 10.12 14.15 -2.83
C LEU A 57 11.18 14.46 -1.77
N VAL A 58 11.00 15.58 -1.08
CA VAL A 58 11.84 15.99 0.07
C VAL A 58 11.26 15.37 1.34
N LEU A 59 12.07 14.63 2.08
CA LEU A 59 11.65 13.76 3.16
C LEU A 59 12.14 14.28 4.52
N SER A 60 11.20 14.67 5.38
CA SER A 60 11.45 15.00 6.79
C SER A 60 10.35 14.40 7.66
N SER A 61 10.59 13.19 8.16
CA SER A 61 9.61 12.42 8.92
C SER A 61 10.29 11.48 9.91
N ARG A 62 9.72 11.39 11.11
CA ARG A 62 10.14 10.42 12.14
C ARG A 62 9.67 9.00 11.84
N GLY A 63 8.90 8.81 10.77
CA GLY A 63 8.34 7.54 10.35
C GLY A 63 6.90 7.37 10.82
N GLY A 64 6.52 6.12 11.07
CA GLY A 64 5.14 5.75 11.31
C GLY A 64 4.91 4.26 11.07
N THR A 65 3.81 3.90 10.42
CA THR A 65 3.51 2.49 10.16
C THR A 65 4.40 1.94 9.02
N VAL A 66 4.71 0.65 9.12
CA VAL A 66 5.58 -0.06 8.16
C VAL A 66 4.89 -0.19 6.81
N TYR A 67 3.63 -0.64 6.80
CA TYR A 67 2.84 -0.84 5.60
C TYR A 67 2.66 0.46 4.81
N ASP A 68 2.33 1.58 5.48
CA ASP A 68 2.19 2.86 4.81
C ASP A 68 3.52 3.32 4.19
N GLY A 69 4.64 3.10 4.89
CA GLY A 69 5.98 3.38 4.36
C GLY A 69 6.33 2.55 3.12
N LEU A 70 5.99 1.26 3.10
CA LEU A 70 6.22 0.37 1.95
C LEU A 70 5.28 0.66 0.77
N SER A 71 4.01 0.96 1.05
CA SER A 71 3.05 1.36 0.00
C SER A 71 3.50 2.63 -0.71
N MET A 72 3.86 3.67 0.06
CA MET A 72 4.40 4.91 -0.52
C MET A 72 5.73 4.70 -1.24
N SER A 73 6.57 3.77 -0.78
CA SER A 73 7.81 3.39 -1.47
C SER A 73 7.51 2.84 -2.88
N THR A 74 6.46 2.04 -3.01
CA THR A 74 5.99 1.54 -4.32
C THR A 74 5.55 2.70 -5.21
N THR A 75 4.72 3.61 -4.70
CA THR A 75 4.29 4.83 -5.41
C THR A 75 5.48 5.69 -5.86
N ILE A 76 6.45 5.96 -4.99
CA ILE A 76 7.67 6.73 -5.30
C ILE A 76 8.43 6.11 -6.47
N ARG A 77 8.60 4.78 -6.45
CA ARG A 77 9.32 4.06 -7.51
C ARG A 77 8.56 4.10 -8.83
N GLU A 78 7.24 3.94 -8.82
CA GLU A 78 6.39 3.93 -10.01
C GLU A 78 6.31 5.29 -10.70
N TYR A 79 6.23 6.37 -9.93
CA TYR A 79 6.29 7.74 -10.45
C TYR A 79 7.71 8.17 -10.81
N GLY A 80 8.72 7.34 -10.55
CA GLY A 80 10.12 7.64 -10.87
C GLY A 80 10.68 8.82 -10.09
N LEU A 81 10.21 9.03 -8.86
CA LEU A 81 10.58 10.21 -8.07
C LEU A 81 12.01 10.12 -7.54
N LYS A 82 12.67 11.28 -7.49
CA LYS A 82 13.91 11.48 -6.73
C LYS A 82 13.56 11.66 -5.26
N THR A 83 14.44 11.23 -4.37
CA THR A 83 14.25 11.40 -2.92
C THR A 83 15.40 12.21 -2.34
N HIS A 84 15.06 13.16 -1.46
CA HIS A 84 16.05 14.02 -0.84
C HIS A 84 15.77 14.22 0.65
N ILE A 85 16.78 14.06 1.51
CA ILE A 85 16.70 14.44 2.93
C ILE A 85 17.41 15.80 3.10
N PRO A 86 16.70 16.89 3.47
CA PRO A 86 17.29 18.22 3.59
C PRO A 86 18.24 18.31 4.78
N ALA A 87 19.09 19.35 4.85
CA ALA A 87 20.17 19.47 5.85
C ALA A 87 19.73 19.36 7.32
N ASP A 88 18.58 19.93 7.67
CA ASP A 88 17.96 19.86 9.00
C ASP A 88 16.90 18.76 9.11
N GLY A 89 16.68 18.02 8.02
CA GLY A 89 15.73 16.94 7.91
C GLY A 89 16.20 15.65 8.60
N GLU A 90 15.22 14.93 9.12
CA GLU A 90 15.40 13.61 9.70
C GLU A 90 14.43 12.66 9.02
N CYS A 91 14.92 11.57 8.45
CA CYS A 91 14.10 10.56 7.80
C CYS A 91 14.35 9.20 8.46
N TYR A 92 13.46 8.84 9.38
CA TYR A 92 13.62 7.70 10.28
C TYR A 92 12.55 6.63 10.07
N SER A 93 12.90 5.39 10.40
CA SER A 93 11.96 4.27 10.41
C SER A 93 11.27 4.10 9.05
N ALA A 94 9.93 4.14 8.99
CA ALA A 94 9.15 4.03 7.76
C ALA A 94 9.54 5.06 6.67
N CYS A 95 10.02 6.25 7.05
CA CYS A 95 10.52 7.24 6.08
C CYS A 95 11.74 6.72 5.32
N ALA A 96 12.59 5.91 5.97
CA ALA A 96 13.77 5.36 5.32
C ALA A 96 13.40 4.49 4.11
N TYR A 97 12.29 3.72 4.19
CA TYR A 97 11.79 2.96 3.05
C TYR A 97 11.48 3.85 1.85
N MET A 98 10.77 4.96 2.09
CA MET A 98 10.46 5.96 1.07
C MET A 98 11.74 6.55 0.46
N PHE A 99 12.72 6.89 1.29
CA PHE A 99 14.02 7.38 0.82
C PHE A 99 14.71 6.38 -0.11
N PHE A 100 14.73 5.10 0.28
CA PHE A 100 15.32 4.03 -0.52
C PHE A 100 14.59 3.85 -1.85
N ALA A 101 13.29 4.08 -1.92
CA ALA A 101 12.53 3.90 -3.14
C ALA A 101 12.90 4.86 -4.28
N GLY A 102 13.52 6.01 -3.98
CA GLY A 102 13.89 7.00 -4.99
C GLY A 102 14.80 6.46 -6.10
N VAL A 103 14.59 6.92 -7.33
CA VAL A 103 15.42 6.57 -8.50
C VAL A 103 16.77 7.29 -8.50
N GLU A 104 16.84 8.40 -7.77
CA GLU A 104 18.04 9.16 -7.46
C GLU A 104 17.91 9.65 -6.01
N ARG A 105 18.97 9.49 -5.20
CA ARG A 105 18.93 9.74 -3.76
C ARG A 105 19.94 10.81 -3.35
N GLY A 106 19.46 11.87 -2.72
CA GLY A 106 20.31 12.90 -2.11
C GLY A 106 20.09 12.99 -0.59
N SER A 107 21.13 13.28 0.19
CA SER A 107 20.96 13.49 1.62
C SER A 107 21.96 14.51 2.12
N GLU A 108 21.45 15.56 2.74
CA GLU A 108 22.20 16.50 3.58
C GLU A 108 21.85 16.30 5.07
N GLY A 109 20.69 15.70 5.35
CA GLY A 109 20.23 15.35 6.69
C GLY A 109 20.49 13.90 7.08
N LYS A 110 19.76 13.44 8.09
CA LYS A 110 20.01 12.15 8.76
C LYS A 110 19.05 11.07 8.29
N LEU A 111 19.57 9.88 8.05
CA LEU A 111 18.78 8.68 7.75
C LEU A 111 18.84 7.69 8.92
N GLY A 112 17.69 7.22 9.39
CA GLY A 112 17.60 6.35 10.57
C GLY A 112 16.92 5.03 10.25
N VAL A 113 17.55 3.92 10.62
CA VAL A 113 17.01 2.56 10.43
C VAL A 113 16.95 1.76 11.73
N HIS A 114 15.94 0.91 11.84
CA HIS A 114 15.81 -0.10 12.88
C HIS A 114 14.94 -1.27 12.38
N ARG A 115 14.98 -2.40 13.08
CA ARG A 115 14.13 -3.56 12.78
C ARG A 115 12.68 -3.28 13.18
N LEU A 116 11.74 -3.96 12.54
CA LEU A 116 10.31 -3.83 12.83
C LEU A 116 10.00 -4.21 14.29
N ALA A 117 9.04 -3.52 14.90
CA ALA A 117 8.51 -3.91 16.21
C ALA A 117 7.59 -5.15 16.05
N GLY A 118 7.52 -6.00 17.08
CA GLY A 118 6.60 -7.16 17.08
C GLY A 118 7.04 -8.38 16.25
N LEU A 119 8.20 -8.35 15.57
CA LEU A 119 8.71 -9.49 14.76
C LEU A 119 8.89 -10.82 15.52
N GLY A 120 8.85 -10.80 16.84
CA GLY A 120 9.02 -11.99 17.68
C GLY A 120 7.74 -12.46 18.38
N ASP A 121 6.65 -11.71 18.25
CA ASP A 121 5.40 -12.00 18.95
C ASP A 121 4.51 -12.96 18.12
N ASP A 122 4.58 -12.85 16.79
CA ASP A 122 4.04 -13.80 15.82
C ASP A 122 5.12 -14.10 14.76
N ILE A 123 5.57 -15.36 14.74
CA ILE A 123 6.66 -15.83 13.87
C ILE A 123 6.25 -15.83 12.39
N THR A 124 4.96 -16.05 12.07
CA THR A 124 4.47 -16.13 10.70
C THR A 124 4.29 -14.73 10.12
N PHE A 125 3.57 -13.86 10.83
CA PHE A 125 3.43 -12.44 10.46
C PHE A 125 4.80 -11.74 10.37
N GLY A 126 5.70 -12.05 11.31
CA GLY A 126 7.06 -11.54 11.30
C GLY A 126 7.88 -11.97 10.08
N GLN A 127 7.62 -13.14 9.50
CA GLN A 127 8.32 -13.64 8.32
C GLN A 127 7.82 -13.03 7.01
N GLU A 128 6.52 -12.79 6.88
CA GLU A 128 5.92 -12.20 5.68
C GLU A 128 6.35 -10.74 5.49
N VAL A 129 6.15 -9.91 6.52
CA VAL A 129 6.52 -8.49 6.47
C VAL A 129 8.03 -8.32 6.30
N LEU A 130 8.81 -9.17 6.97
CA LEU A 130 10.27 -9.15 6.81
C LEU A 130 10.69 -9.50 5.38
N SER A 131 10.04 -10.50 4.76
CA SER A 131 10.31 -10.89 3.38
C SER A 131 10.00 -9.75 2.40
N GLU A 132 8.88 -9.05 2.61
CA GLU A 132 8.50 -7.90 1.78
C GLU A 132 9.46 -6.72 1.94
N VAL A 133 9.86 -6.39 3.18
CA VAL A 133 10.87 -5.35 3.43
C VAL A 133 12.17 -5.71 2.73
N PHE A 134 12.64 -6.95 2.87
CA PHE A 134 13.86 -7.40 2.20
C PHE A 134 13.78 -7.31 0.68
N ALA A 135 12.68 -7.81 0.10
CA ALA A 135 12.44 -7.76 -1.34
C ALA A 135 12.43 -6.32 -1.85
N SER A 136 11.76 -5.41 -1.12
CA SER A 136 11.68 -3.99 -1.45
C SER A 136 13.06 -3.34 -1.42
N LEU A 137 13.79 -3.45 -0.31
CA LEU A 137 15.13 -2.88 -0.15
C LEU A 137 16.11 -3.42 -1.20
N TYR A 138 16.04 -4.72 -1.50
CA TYR A 138 16.85 -5.33 -2.54
C TYR A 138 16.50 -4.78 -3.93
N SER A 139 15.20 -4.69 -4.26
CA SER A 139 14.73 -4.15 -5.56
C SER A 139 15.12 -2.69 -5.76
N TYR A 140 15.23 -1.93 -4.67
CA TYR A 140 15.70 -0.55 -4.71
C TYR A 140 17.23 -0.46 -4.77
N GLY A 141 17.98 -1.56 -4.66
CA GLY A 141 19.44 -1.52 -4.68
C GLY A 141 20.02 -0.89 -3.41
N VAL A 142 19.39 -1.13 -2.26
CA VAL A 142 19.95 -0.74 -0.96
C VAL A 142 21.14 -1.65 -0.64
N PRO A 143 22.32 -1.09 -0.29
CA PRO A 143 23.47 -1.88 0.11
C PRO A 143 23.14 -2.83 1.27
N PHE A 144 23.56 -4.09 1.16
CA PHE A 144 23.29 -5.13 2.16
C PHE A 144 23.76 -4.73 3.57
N GLU A 145 24.82 -3.93 3.68
CA GLU A 145 25.33 -3.40 4.94
C GLU A 145 24.31 -2.55 5.70
N ILE A 146 23.47 -1.80 4.97
CA ILE A 146 22.38 -0.99 5.54
C ILE A 146 21.24 -1.89 5.97
N VAL A 147 20.88 -2.89 5.15
CA VAL A 147 19.85 -3.88 5.47
C VAL A 147 20.24 -4.65 6.74
N LEU A 148 21.48 -5.14 6.82
CA LEU A 148 21.99 -5.83 8.00
C LEU A 148 21.97 -4.93 9.23
N LYS A 149 22.37 -3.66 9.09
CA LYS A 149 22.34 -2.71 10.21
C LYS A 149 20.92 -2.44 10.71
N MET A 150 19.96 -2.30 9.80
CA MET A 150 18.55 -2.15 10.13
C MET A 150 18.09 -3.33 11.00
N LEU A 151 18.35 -4.57 10.58
CA LEU A 151 17.91 -5.78 11.29
C LEU A 151 18.59 -5.98 12.65
N GLN A 152 19.86 -5.56 12.76
CA GLN A 152 20.62 -5.64 14.01
C GLN A 152 20.22 -4.57 15.04
N THR A 153 19.49 -3.54 14.62
CA THR A 153 19.11 -2.42 15.49
C THR A 153 17.72 -2.69 16.09
N PRO A 154 17.60 -2.87 17.42
CA PRO A 154 16.31 -3.12 18.08
C PRO A 154 15.30 -1.96 17.88
N PRO A 155 13.98 -2.21 17.93
CA PRO A 155 12.98 -1.18 17.67
C PRO A 155 12.97 -0.04 18.69
N GLU A 156 13.52 -0.25 19.89
CA GLU A 156 13.68 0.78 20.92
C GLU A 156 14.88 1.71 20.67
N ARG A 157 15.67 1.42 19.62
CA ARG A 157 16.86 2.18 19.23
C ARG A 157 16.78 2.56 17.76
N MET A 158 17.58 3.54 17.37
CA MET A 158 17.72 3.99 15.99
C MET A 158 19.21 3.99 15.64
N PHE A 159 19.58 3.36 14.54
CA PHE A 159 20.90 3.57 13.96
C PHE A 159 20.79 4.71 12.96
N ILE A 160 21.51 5.80 13.22
CA ILE A 160 21.43 7.02 12.43
C ILE A 160 22.71 7.16 11.62
N TYR A 161 22.56 7.18 10.30
CA TYR A 161 23.61 7.49 9.35
C TYR A 161 23.70 9.00 9.11
N GLN A 162 24.93 9.50 9.11
CA GLN A 162 25.27 10.83 8.62
C GLN A 162 25.39 10.84 7.10
N PRO A 163 25.19 11.98 6.42
CA PRO A 163 25.33 12.11 4.96
C PRO A 163 26.61 11.51 4.39
N GLN A 164 27.74 11.71 5.08
CA GLN A 164 29.04 11.23 4.63
C GLN A 164 29.13 9.69 4.68
N GLU A 165 28.46 9.05 5.64
CA GLU A 165 28.39 7.59 5.74
C GLU A 165 27.52 7.01 4.62
N LEU A 166 26.40 7.66 4.28
CA LEU A 166 25.53 7.25 3.18
C LEU A 166 26.26 7.32 1.82
N ALA A 167 27.06 8.37 1.63
CA ALA A 167 27.91 8.50 0.44
C ALA A 167 28.97 7.39 0.37
N ALA A 168 29.63 7.09 1.49
CA ALA A 168 30.65 6.03 1.57
C ALA A 168 30.08 4.63 1.30
N LEU A 169 28.80 4.41 1.58
CA LEU A 169 28.07 3.17 1.32
C LEU A 169 27.52 3.08 -0.12
N ASN A 170 27.83 4.04 -0.98
CA ASN A 170 27.29 4.15 -2.35
C ASN A 170 25.75 4.15 -2.39
N LEU A 171 25.10 4.69 -1.35
CA LEU A 171 23.65 4.80 -1.32
C LEU A 171 23.14 6.02 -2.11
N LEU A 172 23.94 7.08 -2.17
CA LEU A 172 23.58 8.37 -2.76
C LEU A 172 23.91 8.44 -4.27
N GLY A 173 23.15 9.28 -4.98
CA GLY A 173 23.23 9.48 -6.42
C GLY A 173 22.18 8.66 -7.18
N PRO A 174 22.30 8.60 -8.52
CA PRO A 174 21.42 7.79 -9.34
C PRO A 174 21.55 6.31 -8.95
N VAL A 175 20.42 5.65 -8.74
CA VAL A 175 20.41 4.21 -8.50
C VAL A 175 20.74 3.53 -9.83
N GLY A 176 21.98 3.06 -9.97
CA GLY A 176 22.40 2.27 -11.13
C GLY A 176 21.50 1.04 -11.26
N ALA A 177 21.15 0.67 -12.49
CA ALA A 177 20.33 -0.51 -12.76
C ALA A 177 21.09 -1.80 -12.37
N ASN A 178 21.13 -2.15 -11.09
CA ASN A 178 20.87 -3.56 -10.72
C ASN A 178 19.54 -3.90 -11.35
N PRO A 179 19.35 -5.12 -11.89
CA PRO A 179 18.22 -5.40 -12.75
C PRO A 179 17.00 -4.85 -12.05
N THR A 180 16.48 -3.77 -12.62
CA THR A 180 15.08 -3.44 -12.48
C THR A 180 14.41 -4.81 -12.50
N PRO A 181 13.46 -5.12 -11.60
CA PRO A 181 12.31 -5.83 -12.12
C PRO A 181 11.98 -5.04 -13.38
N GLN A 182 12.36 -5.61 -14.54
CA GLN A 182 12.24 -4.94 -15.82
C GLN A 182 10.81 -4.41 -15.75
N PRO A 183 10.50 -3.12 -15.98
CA PRO A 183 9.15 -2.84 -16.42
C PRO A 183 8.99 -3.82 -17.57
N ALA A 184 8.10 -4.81 -17.38
CA ALA A 184 7.89 -5.86 -18.37
C ALA A 184 7.84 -5.12 -19.69
N PRO A 185 8.62 -5.53 -20.71
CA PRO A 185 8.73 -4.78 -21.95
C PRO A 185 7.32 -4.34 -22.31
N GLN A 186 7.11 -3.02 -22.45
CA GLN A 186 5.85 -2.50 -22.93
C GLN A 186 5.74 -2.94 -24.39
N SER A 187 5.39 -4.21 -24.58
CA SER A 187 4.76 -4.66 -25.79
C SER A 187 3.36 -4.08 -25.72
N ALA A 188 3.06 -3.22 -26.69
CA ALA A 188 1.70 -3.11 -27.16
C ALA A 188 1.20 -4.54 -27.44
N GLY A 189 0.46 -5.09 -26.47
CA GLY A 189 0.11 -6.49 -26.36
C GLY A 189 0.61 -7.14 -25.06
N ALA A 190 -0.14 -6.99 -23.97
CA ALA A 190 -0.24 -7.96 -22.88
C ALA A 190 -1.35 -7.54 -21.88
N ILE A 191 -2.56 -8.08 -22.08
CA ILE A 191 -3.64 -8.17 -21.07
C ILE A 191 -3.30 -9.36 -20.13
N ALA A 192 -2.02 -9.63 -19.88
CA ALA A 192 -1.56 -10.94 -19.40
C ALA A 192 -1.30 -11.03 -17.87
N ASP A 193 -1.32 -9.89 -17.15
CA ASP A 193 -1.09 -9.86 -15.69
C ASP A 193 -2.25 -9.24 -14.89
N ALA A 194 -3.29 -8.75 -15.56
CA ALA A 194 -4.47 -8.21 -14.90
C ALA A 194 -5.35 -9.35 -14.39
N LEU A 195 -5.81 -9.26 -13.15
CA LEU A 195 -6.80 -10.16 -12.59
C LEU A 195 -8.17 -9.76 -13.13
N LEU A 196 -8.79 -10.68 -13.87
CA LEU A 196 -10.08 -10.49 -14.51
C LEU A 196 -11.06 -11.47 -13.86
N ALA A 197 -12.22 -11.00 -13.42
CA ALA A 197 -13.26 -11.89 -12.90
C ALA A 197 -13.71 -12.93 -13.95
N SER A 198 -13.56 -12.62 -15.25
CA SER A 198 -13.78 -13.59 -16.33
C SER A 198 -12.77 -14.73 -16.38
N ASP A 199 -11.67 -14.65 -15.63
CA ASP A 199 -10.66 -15.69 -15.47
C ASP A 199 -10.39 -15.99 -13.98
N PRO A 200 -11.23 -16.80 -13.33
CA PRO A 200 -11.01 -17.25 -11.95
C PRO A 200 -9.64 -17.93 -11.74
N GLY A 201 -9.08 -18.53 -12.80
CA GLY A 201 -7.76 -19.16 -12.74
C GLY A 201 -6.63 -18.18 -12.42
N ALA A 202 -6.76 -16.92 -12.83
CA ALA A 202 -5.80 -15.87 -12.49
C ALA A 202 -5.79 -15.57 -10.97
N PHE A 203 -6.95 -15.61 -10.32
CA PHE A 203 -7.07 -15.43 -8.87
C PHE A 203 -6.55 -16.65 -8.10
N ILE A 204 -6.82 -17.88 -8.59
CA ILE A 204 -6.21 -19.09 -8.04
C ILE A 204 -4.68 -18.98 -8.07
N ALA A 205 -4.09 -18.65 -9.21
CA ALA A 205 -2.64 -18.53 -9.34
C ALA A 205 -2.06 -17.43 -8.42
N PHE A 206 -2.78 -16.32 -8.26
CA PHE A 206 -2.40 -15.24 -7.33
C PHE A 206 -2.39 -15.71 -5.87
N LEU A 207 -3.44 -16.41 -5.43
CA LEU A 207 -3.60 -16.91 -4.06
C LEU A 207 -2.66 -18.11 -3.77
N ASP A 208 -2.43 -19.00 -4.74
CA ASP A 208 -1.49 -20.12 -4.63
C ASP A 208 -0.07 -19.62 -4.37
N LYS A 209 0.35 -18.56 -5.08
CA LYS A 209 1.67 -17.94 -4.91
C LYS A 209 1.86 -17.36 -3.49
N ARG A 210 0.77 -17.03 -2.81
CA ARG A 210 0.75 -16.56 -1.42
C ARG A 210 0.72 -17.71 -0.41
N GLY A 211 0.49 -18.94 -0.86
CA GLY A 211 0.34 -20.10 0.02
C GLY A 211 -1.05 -20.22 0.65
N SER A 212 -2.04 -19.48 0.15
CA SER A 212 -3.41 -19.42 0.70
C SER A 212 -4.27 -20.64 0.37
N ALA A 213 -3.69 -21.70 -0.21
CA ALA A 213 -4.36 -22.96 -0.58
C ALA A 213 -5.75 -22.78 -1.24
N PRO A 214 -5.88 -21.97 -2.30
CA PRO A 214 -7.15 -21.68 -2.94
C PRO A 214 -7.78 -22.89 -3.64
N GLU A 215 -9.10 -23.02 -3.52
CA GLU A 215 -9.91 -24.01 -4.22
C GLU A 215 -11.00 -23.30 -5.04
N LEU A 216 -11.02 -23.56 -6.35
CA LEU A 216 -12.11 -23.11 -7.22
C LEU A 216 -13.30 -24.04 -7.07
N THR A 217 -14.43 -23.47 -6.68
CA THR A 217 -15.72 -24.13 -6.51
C THR A 217 -16.82 -23.31 -7.18
N THR A 218 -18.07 -23.62 -6.89
CA THR A 218 -19.26 -22.90 -7.37
C THR A 218 -20.14 -22.48 -6.21
N ASP A 219 -20.77 -21.32 -6.33
CA ASP A 219 -21.76 -20.86 -5.37
C ASP A 219 -23.13 -21.57 -5.56
N GLN A 220 -24.17 -21.08 -4.88
CA GLN A 220 -25.51 -21.69 -4.92
C GLN A 220 -26.27 -21.46 -6.25
N VAL A 221 -25.91 -20.44 -7.02
CA VAL A 221 -26.51 -20.14 -8.33
C VAL A 221 -25.66 -20.69 -9.49
N GLY A 222 -24.48 -21.22 -9.16
CA GLY A 222 -23.56 -21.90 -10.06
C GLY A 222 -22.48 -20.99 -10.63
N ASP A 223 -22.34 -19.77 -10.10
CA ASP A 223 -21.25 -18.86 -10.45
C ASP A 223 -19.94 -19.33 -9.80
N PRO A 224 -18.77 -18.99 -10.37
CA PRO A 224 -17.49 -19.33 -9.77
C PRO A 224 -17.34 -18.74 -8.37
N MET A 225 -16.72 -19.50 -7.48
CA MET A 225 -16.32 -19.02 -6.15
C MET A 225 -14.96 -19.61 -5.81
N ILE A 226 -14.10 -18.83 -5.16
CA ILE A 226 -12.82 -19.33 -4.65
C ILE A 226 -12.89 -19.33 -3.13
N VAL A 227 -12.60 -20.48 -2.53
CA VAL A 227 -12.38 -20.62 -1.09
C VAL A 227 -10.89 -20.68 -0.85
N PHE A 228 -10.35 -19.92 0.10
CA PHE A 228 -8.93 -19.89 0.40
C PHE A 228 -8.70 -19.69 1.90
N THR A 229 -7.48 -19.87 2.37
CA THR A 229 -7.12 -19.70 3.79
C THR A 229 -6.24 -18.47 3.96
N GLU A 230 -6.66 -17.56 4.84
CA GLU A 230 -5.81 -16.47 5.36
C GLU A 230 -5.91 -16.46 6.89
N GLU A 231 -4.80 -16.25 7.58
CA GLU A 231 -4.75 -16.22 9.05
C GLU A 231 -5.32 -17.49 9.75
N GLY A 232 -5.36 -18.62 9.04
CA GLY A 232 -5.91 -19.89 9.54
C GLY A 232 -7.43 -20.03 9.41
N GLU A 233 -8.11 -19.00 8.91
CA GLU A 233 -9.55 -18.96 8.68
C GLU A 233 -9.88 -19.11 7.20
N ALA A 234 -11.08 -19.61 6.91
CA ALA A 234 -11.57 -19.73 5.55
C ALA A 234 -12.12 -18.38 5.04
N GLU A 235 -11.61 -17.95 3.90
CA GLU A 235 -12.03 -16.76 3.16
C GLU A 235 -12.77 -17.16 1.89
N TYR A 236 -13.70 -16.30 1.47
CA TYR A 236 -14.55 -16.52 0.30
C TYR A 236 -14.41 -15.36 -0.67
N LEU A 237 -14.08 -15.68 -1.92
CA LEU A 237 -14.08 -14.75 -3.04
C LEU A 237 -15.16 -15.18 -4.03
N LEU A 238 -16.27 -14.47 -4.03
CA LEU A 238 -17.42 -14.68 -4.91
C LEU A 238 -17.22 -13.94 -6.23
N PHE A 239 -17.74 -14.49 -7.33
CA PHE A 239 -17.69 -13.85 -8.64
C PHE A 239 -19.08 -13.34 -9.03
N TYR A 240 -19.13 -12.13 -9.58
CA TYR A 240 -20.37 -11.41 -9.85
C TYR A 240 -20.39 -10.81 -11.26
N ASP A 241 -21.60 -10.42 -11.68
CA ASP A 241 -21.90 -9.89 -13.01
C ASP A 241 -21.54 -10.89 -14.14
N CYS A 242 -21.75 -12.18 -13.86
CA CYS A 242 -21.49 -13.28 -14.77
C CYS A 242 -22.58 -13.40 -15.86
N THR A 243 -22.19 -13.87 -17.04
CA THR A 243 -23.08 -14.28 -18.14
C THR A 243 -23.02 -15.79 -18.29
N ASP A 244 -24.14 -16.48 -18.14
CA ASP A 244 -24.23 -17.94 -18.21
C ASP A 244 -23.21 -18.65 -17.29
N ASN A 245 -23.06 -18.15 -16.07
CA ASN A 245 -22.13 -18.64 -15.04
C ASN A 245 -20.63 -18.55 -15.42
N ALA A 246 -20.31 -17.68 -16.39
CA ALA A 246 -18.96 -17.40 -16.85
C ALA A 246 -18.79 -15.89 -17.13
N ASP A 247 -17.62 -15.47 -17.63
CA ASP A 247 -17.38 -14.10 -18.10
C ASP A 247 -17.75 -12.99 -17.10
N CYS A 248 -17.52 -13.24 -15.81
CA CYS A 248 -17.82 -12.33 -14.71
C CYS A 248 -17.03 -11.02 -14.81
N LEU A 249 -17.55 -9.93 -14.20
CA LEU A 249 -16.94 -8.59 -14.26
C LEU A 249 -16.53 -8.06 -12.89
N ALA A 250 -16.98 -8.67 -11.80
CA ALA A 250 -16.64 -8.28 -10.45
C ALA A 250 -16.33 -9.49 -9.57
N VAL A 251 -15.59 -9.25 -8.49
CA VAL A 251 -15.42 -10.20 -7.40
C VAL A 251 -15.81 -9.52 -6.08
N GLN A 252 -16.19 -10.31 -5.09
CA GLN A 252 -16.55 -9.84 -3.76
C GLN A 252 -15.86 -10.70 -2.71
N PHE A 253 -15.20 -10.06 -1.75
CA PHE A 253 -14.84 -10.73 -0.50
C PHE A 253 -16.04 -10.82 0.42
N TYR A 254 -16.24 -11.98 1.04
CA TYR A 254 -17.40 -12.26 1.86
C TYR A 254 -17.02 -12.97 3.16
N ALA A 255 -17.60 -12.52 4.28
CA ALA A 255 -17.55 -13.20 5.56
C ALA A 255 -18.94 -13.19 6.20
N GLY A 256 -19.40 -14.37 6.63
CA GLY A 256 -20.68 -14.55 7.30
C GLY A 256 -20.52 -15.24 8.65
N TYR A 257 -21.19 -14.70 9.67
CA TYR A 257 -21.06 -15.10 11.06
C TYR A 257 -22.39 -15.55 11.63
N GLN A 258 -22.41 -16.75 12.21
CA GLN A 258 -23.51 -17.20 13.06
C GLN A 258 -23.17 -16.90 14.51
N LEU A 259 -23.93 -15.99 15.13
CA LEU A 259 -23.69 -15.54 16.50
C LEU A 259 -24.74 -16.11 17.45
N ASP A 260 -24.33 -16.38 18.68
CA ASP A 260 -25.24 -16.79 19.77
C ASP A 260 -26.15 -15.64 20.22
N ASN A 261 -25.74 -14.39 19.97
CA ASN A 261 -26.45 -13.18 20.36
C ASN A 261 -26.73 -12.29 19.15
N ASP A 262 -27.90 -11.64 19.15
CA ASP A 262 -28.27 -10.68 18.12
C ASP A 262 -27.35 -9.44 18.16
N VAL A 263 -26.79 -9.08 17.01
CA VAL A 263 -26.10 -7.80 16.82
C VAL A 263 -27.14 -6.72 16.56
N GLN A 264 -27.09 -5.65 17.35
CA GLN A 264 -27.99 -4.53 17.19
C GLN A 264 -27.71 -3.77 15.89
N LEU A 265 -28.78 -3.33 15.20
CA LEU A 265 -28.66 -2.64 13.91
C LEU A 265 -27.88 -1.32 14.00
N ASP A 266 -27.80 -0.70 15.18
CA ASP A 266 -27.00 0.51 15.41
C ASP A 266 -25.50 0.24 15.28
N VAL A 267 -25.02 -0.93 15.69
CA VAL A 267 -23.63 -1.39 15.49
C VAL A 267 -23.31 -1.48 14.00
N LEU A 268 -24.18 -2.12 13.22
CA LEU A 268 -23.99 -2.25 11.77
C LEU A 268 -24.11 -0.92 11.03
N ASN A 269 -25.04 -0.06 11.44
CA ASN A 269 -25.17 1.29 10.89
C ASN A 269 -23.95 2.16 11.23
N ALA A 270 -23.39 2.02 12.44
CA ALA A 270 -22.16 2.71 12.83
C ALA A 270 -20.94 2.18 12.07
N TRP A 271 -20.90 0.88 11.75
CA TRP A 271 -19.93 0.31 10.83
C TRP A 271 -20.00 1.02 9.47
N ASN A 272 -21.18 0.95 8.83
CA ASN A 272 -21.42 1.48 7.49
C ASN A 272 -21.31 3.02 7.40
N GLY A 273 -21.51 3.73 8.51
CA GLY A 273 -21.45 5.20 8.57
C GLY A 273 -20.04 5.78 8.78
N GLY A 274 -19.04 4.95 9.08
CA GLY A 274 -17.68 5.41 9.39
C GLY A 274 -16.86 5.82 8.16
N LEU A 275 -16.15 6.95 8.24
CA LEU A 275 -15.31 7.47 7.13
C LEU A 275 -14.16 6.52 6.73
N THR A 276 -13.74 5.64 7.62
CA THR A 276 -12.65 4.68 7.39
C THR A 276 -13.10 3.35 6.80
N ARG A 277 -14.41 3.04 6.82
CA ARG A 277 -14.96 1.71 6.42
C ARG A 277 -15.67 1.74 5.06
N ARG A 278 -15.36 2.77 4.26
CA ARG A 278 -16.02 3.09 2.99
C ARG A 278 -16.14 1.93 1.99
N PHE A 279 -15.21 0.99 2.04
CA PHE A 279 -15.12 -0.09 1.06
C PHE A 279 -15.77 -1.39 1.53
N THR A 280 -16.29 -1.44 2.76
CA THR A 280 -16.98 -2.62 3.27
C THR A 280 -18.41 -2.28 3.66
N ARG A 281 -19.28 -3.28 3.55
CA ARG A 281 -20.69 -3.18 3.94
C ARG A 281 -21.02 -4.30 4.90
N ALA A 282 -21.65 -3.97 6.01
CA ALA A 282 -22.13 -4.93 7.00
C ALA A 282 -23.67 -4.96 7.06
N PHE A 283 -24.26 -6.14 7.15
CA PHE A 283 -25.71 -6.33 7.21
C PHE A 283 -26.09 -7.65 7.88
N VAL A 284 -27.37 -7.79 8.27
CA VAL A 284 -27.94 -9.07 8.71
C VAL A 284 -28.70 -9.67 7.53
N ALA A 285 -28.42 -10.92 7.18
CA ALA A 285 -29.16 -11.64 6.15
C ALA A 285 -30.48 -12.23 6.69
N ASP A 286 -31.34 -12.72 5.79
CA ASP A 286 -32.67 -13.25 6.15
C ASP A 286 -32.59 -14.50 7.06
N ASP A 287 -31.48 -15.23 7.02
CA ASP A 287 -31.21 -16.39 7.89
C ASP A 287 -30.66 -16.00 9.27
N GLY A 288 -30.51 -14.71 9.54
CA GLY A 288 -30.00 -14.17 10.80
C GLY A 288 -28.47 -14.12 10.90
N SER A 289 -27.74 -14.54 9.86
CA SER A 289 -26.29 -14.38 9.83
C SER A 289 -25.91 -12.90 9.73
N VAL A 290 -24.84 -12.52 10.43
CA VAL A 290 -24.25 -11.19 10.34
C VAL A 290 -23.14 -11.26 9.30
N ASN A 291 -23.18 -10.40 8.30
CA ASN A 291 -22.31 -10.49 7.15
C ASN A 291 -21.51 -9.21 6.95
N LEU A 292 -20.31 -9.37 6.43
CA LEU A 292 -19.43 -8.33 5.93
C LEU A 292 -19.07 -8.66 4.48
N GLU A 293 -19.05 -7.65 3.61
CA GLU A 293 -18.66 -7.81 2.22
C GLU A 293 -17.81 -6.63 1.72
N MET A 294 -17.05 -6.87 0.66
CA MET A 294 -16.27 -5.86 -0.07
C MET A 294 -16.23 -6.17 -1.56
N ASP A 295 -16.86 -5.31 -2.36
CA ASP A 295 -16.92 -5.46 -3.83
C ASP A 295 -15.68 -4.88 -4.53
N ILE A 296 -15.22 -5.59 -5.56
CA ILE A 296 -14.10 -5.19 -6.42
C ILE A 296 -14.52 -5.34 -7.87
N ALA A 297 -14.67 -4.20 -8.57
CA ALA A 297 -14.93 -4.18 -10.00
C ALA A 297 -13.64 -4.41 -10.77
N THR A 298 -13.49 -5.60 -11.36
CA THR A 298 -12.38 -5.90 -12.29
C THR A 298 -12.69 -5.38 -13.70
N SER A 299 -13.98 -5.28 -14.06
CA SER A 299 -14.45 -4.91 -15.39
C SER A 299 -13.79 -5.76 -16.49
N ARG A 300 -13.77 -5.26 -17.73
CA ARG A 300 -13.13 -5.95 -18.87
C ARG A 300 -11.62 -5.72 -18.95
N ASP A 301 -11.12 -4.70 -18.26
CA ASP A 301 -9.72 -4.29 -18.31
C ASP A 301 -8.89 -4.95 -17.19
N GLY A 302 -9.56 -5.56 -16.21
CA GLY A 302 -8.97 -6.22 -15.07
C GLY A 302 -8.45 -5.24 -14.02
N ILE A 303 -8.03 -5.79 -12.88
CA ILE A 303 -7.31 -5.08 -11.82
C ILE A 303 -5.87 -5.55 -11.77
N SER A 304 -4.93 -4.67 -11.44
CA SER A 304 -3.54 -5.11 -11.25
C SER A 304 -3.42 -6.05 -10.05
N GLN A 305 -2.52 -7.03 -10.11
CA GLN A 305 -2.23 -7.90 -8.96
C GLN A 305 -1.78 -7.11 -7.72
N ARG A 306 -1.11 -5.96 -7.93
CA ARG A 306 -0.70 -5.05 -6.85
C ARG A 306 -1.93 -4.47 -6.14
N ASP A 307 -2.84 -3.87 -6.89
CA ASP A 307 -4.03 -3.25 -6.31
C ASP A 307 -4.95 -4.29 -5.67
N PHE A 308 -5.07 -5.49 -6.27
CA PHE A 308 -5.84 -6.57 -5.67
C PHE A 308 -5.22 -7.07 -4.35
N ARG A 309 -3.90 -7.17 -4.27
CA ARG A 309 -3.19 -7.48 -3.01
C ARG A 309 -3.50 -6.44 -1.93
N ASP A 310 -3.48 -5.16 -2.29
CA ASP A 310 -3.73 -4.07 -1.33
C ASP A 310 -5.20 -4.08 -0.86
N LEU A 311 -6.14 -4.43 -1.75
CA LEU A 311 -7.55 -4.62 -1.41
C LEU A 311 -7.79 -5.86 -0.55
N LEU A 312 -7.06 -6.96 -0.78
CA LEU A 312 -7.09 -8.14 0.10
C LEU A 312 -6.60 -7.79 1.51
N GLY A 313 -5.49 -7.05 1.61
CA GLY A 313 -4.99 -6.59 2.91
C GLY A 313 -5.98 -5.66 3.63
N LEU A 314 -6.63 -4.76 2.88
CA LEU A 314 -7.72 -3.94 3.41
C LEU A 314 -8.88 -4.79 3.90
N TRP A 315 -9.30 -5.79 3.13
CA TRP A 315 -10.37 -6.72 3.50
C TRP A 315 -10.07 -7.42 4.83
N LEU A 316 -8.91 -8.08 4.95
CA LEU A 316 -8.54 -8.83 6.16
C LEU A 316 -8.51 -7.92 7.39
N GLY A 317 -7.93 -6.72 7.27
CA GLY A 317 -7.93 -5.74 8.36
C GLY A 317 -9.33 -5.26 8.75
N ARG A 318 -10.25 -5.12 7.79
CA ARG A 318 -11.65 -4.74 8.06
C ARG A 318 -12.44 -5.89 8.65
N ARG A 319 -12.21 -7.12 8.20
CA ARG A 319 -12.83 -8.31 8.77
C ARG A 319 -12.47 -8.46 10.24
N SER A 320 -11.19 -8.39 10.57
CA SER A 320 -10.70 -8.44 11.96
C SER A 320 -11.29 -7.33 12.85
N GLU A 321 -11.34 -6.08 12.34
CA GLU A 321 -11.97 -4.95 13.07
C GLU A 321 -13.47 -5.18 13.28
N PHE A 322 -14.16 -5.81 12.32
CA PHE A 322 -15.58 -6.10 12.39
C PHE A 322 -15.90 -7.22 13.38
N GLU A 323 -15.15 -8.31 13.35
CA GLU A 323 -15.25 -9.43 14.30
C GLU A 323 -15.17 -8.95 15.75
N SER A 324 -14.19 -8.08 16.05
CA SER A 324 -14.06 -7.45 17.36
C SER A 324 -15.27 -6.62 17.77
N GLN A 325 -16.04 -6.04 16.83
CA GLN A 325 -17.23 -5.24 17.14
C GLN A 325 -18.47 -6.08 17.37
N ILE A 326 -18.59 -7.21 16.67
CA ILE A 326 -19.73 -8.14 16.80
C ILE A 326 -19.50 -9.19 17.88
N GLY A 327 -18.29 -9.27 18.44
CA GLY A 327 -17.94 -10.20 19.51
C GLY A 327 -17.76 -11.64 19.03
N PHE A 328 -17.28 -11.80 17.80
CA PHE A 328 -16.82 -13.08 17.25
C PHE A 328 -15.36 -13.31 17.66
#